data_AF-A0A8T5EFG1-F1
#
_entry.id   AF-A0A8T5EFG1-F1
#
_cell.length_a   1.000
_cell.length_b   1.000
_cell.length_c   1.000
_cell.angle_alpha   90.00
_cell.angle_beta   90.00
_cell.angle_gamma   90.00
#
_symmetry.space_group_name_H-M   'P 1'
#
loop_
_entity.id
_entity.type
_entity.pdbx_description
1 polymer ?
#
loop_
_entity_poly.entity_id
_entity_poly.type
_entity_poly.pdbx_seq_one_letter_code
_entity_poly.pdbx_strand_id
1 'polypeptide(L)'
;MVENTTDIVGDSLQPYTVAVSTHNLQPPSPWWHWGLAIFIAMMSVLSGFNALATGYIYKSNILDLDFEQLDIGPYPENGSSSEQQQWNETNEGNQALNDTQELMDEFRESGILELQMIFAAIGCLCGLLVTGLLAAKTKYSFHAAGVWVGYSTISAIVLTVKSNSIMSEFYQSQEYYPASMDLIGMIAGIGQVVFCNLILAAIIFFCW
;
A
#
# COMPACT_ATOMS: atom_id res chain seq x y z
N MET A 1 12.09 63.53 -57.28
CA MET A 1 13.15 64.08 -56.41
C MET A 1 12.63 64.01 -54.99
N VAL A 2 13.15 63.08 -54.18
CA VAL A 2 13.95 63.35 -52.95
C VAL A 2 13.05 63.97 -51.85
N GLU A 3 12.42 63.18 -50.97
CA GLU A 3 12.91 62.54 -49.72
C GLU A 3 12.79 63.47 -48.49
N ASN A 4 12.01 63.04 -47.48
CA ASN A 4 12.28 63.10 -46.02
C ASN A 4 11.09 62.41 -45.30
N THR A 5 11.12 61.17 -44.81
CA THR A 5 11.78 60.58 -43.62
C THR A 5 11.50 61.32 -42.31
N THR A 6 11.16 60.54 -41.26
CA THR A 6 10.71 60.88 -39.88
C THR A 6 9.22 61.26 -39.79
N ASP A 7 8.31 60.46 -39.24
CA ASP A 7 8.36 59.91 -37.88
C ASP A 7 7.88 58.46 -37.78
N ILE A 8 8.84 57.62 -37.43
CA ILE A 8 8.63 56.37 -36.70
C ILE A 8 8.75 56.78 -35.24
N VAL A 9 7.77 56.45 -34.41
CA VAL A 9 7.86 56.10 -32.97
C VAL A 9 6.49 56.37 -32.34
N GLY A 10 5.81 55.30 -31.92
CA GLY A 10 4.74 55.47 -30.95
C GLY A 10 3.66 54.40 -30.91
N ASP A 11 3.62 53.43 -31.84
CA ASP A 11 2.69 52.30 -31.67
C ASP A 11 3.43 51.17 -30.95
N SER A 12 3.38 51.24 -29.63
CA SER A 12 3.84 50.17 -28.76
C SER A 12 3.12 48.89 -29.16
N LEU A 13 3.85 47.97 -29.81
CA LEU A 13 3.51 46.56 -29.92
C LEU A 13 3.32 46.02 -28.50
N GLN A 14 2.11 46.14 -27.99
CA GLN A 14 1.68 45.41 -26.80
C GLN A 14 1.86 43.93 -27.15
N PRO A 15 2.71 43.18 -26.44
CA PRO A 15 2.70 41.74 -26.60
C PRO A 15 1.29 41.30 -26.22
N TYR A 16 0.56 40.72 -27.16
CA TYR A 16 -0.63 39.94 -26.83
C TYR A 16 -0.12 38.73 -26.05
N THR A 17 0.18 38.95 -24.79
CA THR A 17 0.19 37.88 -23.81
C THR A 17 -1.24 37.37 -23.87
N VAL A 18 -1.42 36.22 -24.53
CA VAL A 18 -2.58 35.39 -24.25
C VAL A 18 -2.41 35.05 -22.78
N ALA A 19 -2.98 35.88 -21.92
CA ALA A 19 -3.26 35.48 -20.57
C ALA A 19 -4.17 34.27 -20.74
N VAL A 20 -3.57 33.07 -20.74
CA VAL A 20 -4.28 31.85 -20.40
C VAL A 20 -4.78 32.17 -19.00
N SER A 21 -6.02 32.66 -18.95
CA SER A 21 -6.70 32.95 -17.70
C SER A 21 -6.83 31.59 -17.02
N THR A 22 -5.86 31.23 -16.19
CA THR A 22 -5.96 30.13 -15.23
C THR A 22 -7.11 30.39 -14.25
N HIS A 23 -7.65 31.61 -14.25
CA HIS A 23 -8.81 32.05 -13.48
C HIS A 23 -10.17 31.72 -14.12
N ASN A 24 -10.20 31.00 -15.24
CA ASN A 24 -11.42 30.42 -15.82
C ASN A 24 -11.42 28.89 -15.75
N LEU A 25 -10.80 28.30 -14.73
CA LEU A 25 -11.15 26.94 -14.32
C LEU A 25 -12.58 27.01 -13.77
N GLN A 26 -13.54 26.66 -14.63
CA GLN A 26 -14.92 26.40 -14.24
C GLN A 26 -14.90 25.58 -12.95
N PRO A 27 -15.59 26.00 -11.87
CA PRO A 27 -15.49 25.32 -10.59
C PRO A 27 -15.78 23.84 -10.81
N PRO A 28 -14.92 22.94 -10.31
CA PRO A 28 -15.04 21.52 -10.59
C PRO A 28 -16.44 21.04 -10.21
N SER A 29 -16.98 20.14 -11.02
CA SER A 29 -18.38 19.73 -10.88
C SER A 29 -18.67 19.29 -9.44
N PRO A 30 -19.82 19.65 -8.84
CA PRO A 30 -20.15 19.30 -7.47
C PRO A 30 -20.15 17.78 -7.19
N TRP A 31 -20.21 16.98 -8.25
CA TRP A 31 -20.18 15.51 -8.21
C TRP A 31 -18.81 14.95 -7.81
N TRP A 32 -17.71 15.69 -8.04
CA TRP A 32 -16.37 15.25 -7.62
C TRP A 32 -16.22 15.16 -6.10
N HIS A 33 -16.87 16.07 -5.35
CA HIS A 33 -16.91 15.99 -3.90
C HIS A 33 -17.59 14.71 -3.41
N TRP A 34 -18.72 14.35 -4.03
CA TRP A 34 -19.46 13.15 -3.68
C TRP A 34 -18.73 11.87 -4.10
N GLY A 35 -18.18 11.83 -5.32
CA GLY A 35 -17.41 10.68 -5.80
C GLY A 35 -16.20 10.41 -4.91
N LEU A 36 -15.43 11.45 -4.57
CA LEU A 36 -14.27 11.32 -3.68
C LEU A 36 -14.70 10.96 -2.25
N ALA A 37 -15.77 11.56 -1.72
CA ALA A 37 -16.29 11.22 -0.40
C ALA A 37 -16.69 9.75 -0.28
N ILE A 38 -17.43 9.23 -1.27
CA ILE A 38 -17.86 7.82 -1.31
C ILE A 38 -16.65 6.89 -1.40
N PHE A 39 -15.69 7.22 -2.27
CA PHE A 39 -14.48 6.41 -2.42
C PHE A 39 -13.67 6.36 -1.13
N ILE A 40 -13.39 7.52 -0.52
CA ILE A 40 -12.64 7.58 0.75
C ILE A 40 -13.44 6.89 1.87
N ALA A 41 -14.77 7.03 1.92
CA ALA A 41 -15.60 6.35 2.90
C ALA A 41 -15.45 4.83 2.80
N MET A 42 -15.57 4.30 1.57
CA MET A 42 -15.42 2.87 1.30
C MET A 42 -14.03 2.38 1.72
N MET A 43 -12.96 3.07 1.31
CA MET A 43 -11.59 2.71 1.67
C MET A 43 -11.35 2.77 3.19
N SER A 44 -11.93 3.75 3.86
CA SER A 44 -11.83 3.92 5.32
C SER A 44 -12.53 2.78 6.06
N VAL A 45 -13.73 2.40 5.62
CA VAL A 45 -14.48 1.28 6.20
C VAL A 45 -13.74 -0.04 5.98
N LEU A 46 -13.20 -0.27 4.77
CA LEU A 46 -12.37 -1.45 4.49
C LEU A 46 -11.11 -1.48 5.37
N SER A 47 -10.49 -0.33 5.60
CA SER A 47 -9.37 -0.19 6.54
C SER A 47 -9.79 -0.54 7.97
N GLY A 48 -10.97 -0.11 8.41
CA GLY A 48 -11.55 -0.51 9.69
C GLY A 48 -11.77 -2.02 9.81
N PHE A 49 -12.31 -2.66 8.77
CA PHE A 49 -12.44 -4.13 8.73
C PHE A 49 -11.08 -4.82 8.79
N ASN A 50 -10.06 -4.31 8.11
CA ASN A 50 -8.70 -4.82 8.18
C ASN A 50 -8.13 -4.72 9.60
N ALA A 51 -8.32 -3.58 10.27
CA ALA A 51 -7.90 -3.40 11.66
C ALA A 51 -8.57 -4.42 12.60
N LEU A 52 -9.88 -4.64 12.44
CA LEU A 52 -10.63 -5.63 13.22
C LEU A 52 -10.18 -7.06 12.95
N ALA A 53 -9.96 -7.42 11.68
CA ALA A 53 -9.46 -8.74 11.30
C ALA A 53 -8.05 -8.99 11.88
N THR A 54 -7.16 -8.01 11.76
CA THR A 54 -5.80 -8.07 12.32
C THR A 54 -5.83 -8.17 13.84
N GLY A 55 -6.70 -7.41 14.49
CA GLY A 55 -6.90 -7.49 15.95
C GLY A 55 -7.49 -8.83 16.41
N TYR A 56 -8.38 -9.43 15.62
CA TYR A 56 -8.87 -10.77 15.88
C TYR A 56 -7.75 -11.81 15.75
N ILE A 57 -6.92 -11.76 14.70
CA ILE A 57 -5.77 -12.66 14.52
C ILE A 57 -4.81 -12.54 15.70
N TYR A 58 -4.46 -11.31 16.09
CA TYR A 58 -3.59 -11.06 17.23
C TYR A 58 -4.15 -11.62 18.54
N LYS A 59 -5.45 -11.46 18.81
CA LYS A 59 -6.10 -11.94 20.05
C LYS A 59 -6.37 -13.45 20.05
N SER A 60 -6.62 -14.04 18.90
CA SER A 60 -7.00 -15.45 18.79
C SER A 60 -5.82 -16.41 18.94
N ASN A 61 -4.60 -15.90 19.18
CA ASN A 61 -3.39 -16.69 19.31
C ASN A 61 -3.20 -17.64 18.11
N ILE A 62 -3.71 -17.27 16.93
CA ILE A 62 -3.51 -18.05 15.70
C ILE A 62 -2.03 -18.20 15.39
N LEU A 63 -1.21 -17.21 15.80
CA LEU A 63 0.24 -17.26 15.70
C LEU A 63 0.89 -18.19 16.73
N ASP A 64 0.21 -18.56 17.81
CA ASP A 64 0.68 -19.54 18.80
C ASP A 64 0.22 -20.98 18.47
N LEU A 65 -0.27 -21.22 17.24
CA LEU A 65 -0.64 -22.57 16.83
C LEU A 65 0.62 -23.42 16.72
N ASP A 66 0.79 -24.31 17.70
CA ASP A 66 1.79 -25.36 17.62
C ASP A 66 1.29 -26.43 16.63
N PHE A 67 1.95 -26.52 15.48
CA PHE A 67 1.67 -27.58 14.53
C PHE A 67 2.30 -28.84 15.08
N GLU A 68 1.46 -29.78 15.51
CA GLU A 68 1.90 -31.07 16.05
C GLU A 68 2.75 -31.80 15.00
N GLN A 69 4.06 -31.83 15.22
CA GLN A 69 5.00 -32.55 14.37
C GLN A 69 4.80 -34.05 14.58
N LEU A 70 4.79 -34.83 13.50
CA LEU A 70 4.76 -36.29 13.64
C LEU A 70 6.10 -36.76 14.20
N ASP A 71 6.07 -37.52 15.30
CA ASP A 71 7.25 -38.25 15.77
C ASP A 71 7.56 -39.40 14.79
N ILE A 72 8.43 -39.12 13.82
CA ILE A 72 8.82 -40.04 12.75
C ILE A 72 9.96 -40.99 13.16
N GLY A 73 10.47 -40.88 14.39
CA GLY A 73 11.60 -41.68 14.87
C GLY A 73 12.90 -41.48 14.07
N PRO A 74 13.98 -42.20 14.40
CA PRO A 74 15.24 -42.12 13.67
C PRO A 74 15.11 -42.67 12.24
N TYR A 75 15.93 -42.14 11.33
CA TYR A 75 15.97 -42.60 9.93
C TYR A 75 16.19 -44.13 9.85
N PRO A 76 15.36 -44.87 9.11
CA PRO A 76 15.50 -46.32 9.00
C PRO A 76 16.66 -46.71 8.06
N GLU A 77 17.89 -46.73 8.59
CA GLU A 77 19.12 -47.08 7.83
C GLU A 77 19.06 -48.48 7.19
N ASN A 78 18.40 -49.43 7.85
CA ASN A 78 18.19 -50.80 7.37
C ASN A 78 16.74 -51.07 6.92
N GLY A 79 15.94 -50.02 6.72
CA GLY A 79 14.56 -50.14 6.24
C GLY A 79 14.46 -50.55 4.79
N SER A 80 13.27 -50.98 4.37
CA SER A 80 12.95 -51.12 2.96
C SER A 80 12.98 -49.76 2.25
N SER A 81 13.16 -49.76 0.93
CA SER A 81 13.14 -48.54 0.13
C SER A 81 11.83 -47.74 0.30
N SER A 82 10.72 -48.43 0.55
CA SER A 82 9.41 -47.82 0.81
C SER A 82 9.37 -47.12 2.17
N GLU A 83 9.97 -47.70 3.21
CA GLU A 83 10.00 -47.11 4.56
C GLU A 83 10.91 -45.88 4.59
N GLN A 84 12.04 -45.93 3.90
CA GLN A 84 12.94 -44.77 3.75
C GLN A 84 12.28 -43.61 2.99
N GLN A 85 11.54 -43.92 1.92
CA GLN A 85 10.79 -42.91 1.18
C GLN A 85 9.70 -42.28 2.03
N GLN A 86 8.90 -43.09 2.73
CA GLN A 86 7.82 -42.58 3.59
C GLN A 86 8.35 -41.73 4.74
N TRP A 87 9.52 -42.09 5.31
CA TRP A 87 10.20 -41.27 6.30
C TRP A 87 10.62 -39.93 5.72
N ASN A 88 11.23 -39.91 4.53
CA ASN A 88 11.64 -38.66 3.86
C ASN A 88 10.45 -37.74 3.57
N GLU A 89 9.37 -38.27 3.01
CA GLU A 89 8.15 -37.50 2.71
C GLU A 89 7.53 -36.90 3.98
N THR A 90 7.53 -37.66 5.09
CA THR A 90 6.99 -37.17 6.36
C THR A 90 7.94 -36.16 7.02
N ASN A 91 9.25 -36.34 6.89
CA ASN A 91 10.26 -35.39 7.37
C ASN A 91 10.20 -34.06 6.61
N GLU A 92 10.02 -34.09 5.28
CA GLU A 92 9.78 -32.90 4.46
C GLU A 92 8.50 -32.16 4.92
N GLY A 93 7.44 -32.91 5.23
CA GLY A 93 6.21 -32.34 5.80
C GLY A 93 6.43 -31.66 7.14
N ASN A 94 7.16 -32.29 8.06
CA ASN A 94 7.51 -31.70 9.36
C ASN A 94 8.40 -30.46 9.20
N GLN A 95 9.35 -30.48 8.26
CA GLN A 95 10.20 -29.32 7.97
C GLN A 95 9.36 -28.13 7.47
N ALA A 96 8.43 -28.37 6.54
CA ALA A 96 7.54 -27.32 6.06
C ALA A 96 6.64 -26.72 7.17
N LEU A 97 6.22 -27.54 8.14
CA LEU A 97 5.48 -27.07 9.32
C LEU A 97 6.38 -26.22 10.23
N ASN A 98 7.61 -26.66 10.49
CA ASN A 98 8.57 -25.93 11.31
C ASN A 98 8.94 -24.57 10.68
N ASP A 99 9.19 -24.54 9.37
CA ASP A 99 9.47 -23.30 8.64
C ASP A 99 8.26 -22.34 8.74
N THR A 100 7.04 -22.87 8.64
CA THR A 100 5.81 -22.07 8.79
C THR A 100 5.67 -21.50 10.21
N GLN A 101 6.04 -22.26 11.24
CA GLN A 101 6.06 -21.78 12.63
C GLN A 101 7.06 -20.64 12.82
N GLU A 102 8.28 -20.82 12.32
CA GLU A 102 9.33 -19.80 12.39
C GLU A 102 8.88 -18.50 11.72
N LEU A 103 8.25 -18.59 10.54
CA LEU A 103 7.66 -17.43 9.87
C LEU A 103 6.59 -16.74 10.74
N MET A 104 5.69 -17.50 11.35
CA MET A 104 4.63 -16.96 12.19
C MET A 104 5.20 -16.26 13.45
N ASP A 105 6.26 -16.79 14.02
CA ASP A 105 7.00 -16.18 15.13
C ASP A 105 7.72 -14.90 14.70
N GLU A 106 8.38 -14.86 13.55
CA GLU A 106 8.98 -13.63 13.01
C GLU A 106 7.93 -12.53 12.75
N PHE A 107 6.76 -12.89 12.22
CA PHE A 107 5.64 -11.96 12.05
C PHE A 107 5.15 -11.39 13.39
N ARG A 108 5.24 -12.17 14.47
CA ARG A 108 4.90 -11.71 15.82
C ARG A 108 5.98 -10.80 16.38
N GLU A 109 7.24 -11.24 16.38
CA GLU A 109 8.37 -10.51 16.97
C GLU A 109 8.62 -9.16 16.28
N SER A 110 8.42 -9.10 14.96
CA SER A 110 8.58 -7.87 14.18
C SER A 110 7.56 -6.77 14.52
N GLY A 111 6.48 -7.11 15.24
CA GLY A 111 5.39 -6.20 15.60
C GLY A 111 4.62 -5.65 14.40
N ILE A 112 4.72 -6.30 13.23
CA ILE A 112 4.11 -5.80 11.99
C ILE A 112 2.58 -5.79 12.06
N LEU A 113 1.98 -6.76 12.77
CA LEU A 113 0.54 -6.83 12.98
C LEU A 113 0.02 -5.69 13.86
N GLU A 114 0.77 -5.30 14.88
CA GLU A 114 0.43 -4.14 15.72
C GLU A 114 0.51 -2.85 14.90
N LEU A 115 1.56 -2.68 14.10
CA LEU A 115 1.70 -1.55 13.18
C LEU A 115 0.58 -1.50 12.14
N GLN A 116 0.23 -2.63 11.53
CA GLN A 116 -0.87 -2.73 10.57
C GLN A 116 -2.19 -2.32 11.22
N MET A 117 -2.46 -2.80 12.44
CA MET A 117 -3.66 -2.46 13.19
C MET A 117 -3.73 -0.96 13.49
N ILE A 118 -2.63 -0.36 13.97
CA ILE A 118 -2.55 1.07 14.28
C ILE A 118 -2.76 1.90 13.01
N PHE A 119 -2.04 1.57 11.93
CA PHE A 119 -2.15 2.34 10.69
C PHE A 119 -3.55 2.23 10.06
N ALA A 120 -4.15 1.05 10.12
CA ALA A 120 -5.51 0.83 9.64
C ALA A 120 -6.55 1.55 10.50
N ALA A 121 -6.41 1.55 11.83
CA ALA A 121 -7.30 2.26 12.73
C ALA A 121 -7.24 3.79 12.51
N ILE A 122 -6.03 4.36 12.44
CA ILE A 122 -5.84 5.79 12.15
C ILE A 122 -6.36 6.13 10.76
N GLY A 123 -6.05 5.30 9.76
CA GLY A 123 -6.52 5.48 8.38
C GLY A 123 -8.04 5.51 8.28
N CYS A 124 -8.71 4.61 9.00
CA CYS A 124 -10.16 4.58 9.10
C CYS A 124 -10.73 5.84 9.76
N LEU A 125 -10.26 6.21 10.96
CA LEU A 125 -10.78 7.35 11.71
C LEU A 125 -10.57 8.67 10.95
N CYS A 126 -9.35 8.91 10.48
CA CYS A 126 -9.02 10.10 9.70
C CYS A 126 -9.78 10.14 8.37
N GLY A 127 -9.92 8.99 7.70
CA GLY A 127 -10.63 8.90 6.43
C GLY A 127 -12.13 9.18 6.56
N LEU A 128 -12.79 8.69 7.62
CA LEU A 128 -14.19 9.03 7.91
C LEU A 128 -14.39 10.53 8.19
N LEU A 129 -13.45 11.16 8.90
CA LEU A 129 -13.48 12.62 9.12
C LEU A 129 -13.35 13.38 7.79
N VAL A 130 -12.42 12.96 6.93
CA VAL A 130 -12.23 13.54 5.59
C VAL A 130 -13.47 13.37 4.72
N THR A 131 -14.11 12.21 4.74
CA THR A 131 -15.40 11.97 4.07
C THR A 131 -16.45 12.97 4.55
N GLY A 132 -16.57 13.21 5.86
CA GLY A 132 -17.49 14.20 6.41
C GLY A 132 -17.20 15.61 5.91
N LEU A 133 -15.92 16.00 5.87
CA LEU A 133 -15.48 17.31 5.35
C LEU A 133 -15.78 17.49 3.85
N LEU A 134 -15.62 16.43 3.06
CA LEU A 134 -15.95 16.40 1.62
C LEU A 134 -17.46 16.46 1.37
N ALA A 135 -18.25 15.69 2.13
CA ALA A 135 -19.71 15.70 2.04
C ALA A 135 -20.29 17.07 2.42
N ALA A 136 -19.71 17.73 3.44
CA ALA A 136 -20.07 19.08 3.85
C ALA A 136 -19.56 20.18 2.90
N LYS A 137 -18.81 19.83 1.84
CA LYS A 137 -18.23 20.76 0.85
C LYS A 137 -17.44 21.91 1.50
N THR A 138 -16.70 21.59 2.56
CA THR A 138 -15.89 22.58 3.27
C THR A 138 -14.71 23.05 2.40
N LYS A 139 -14.26 24.30 2.58
CA LYS A 139 -13.18 24.92 1.79
C LYS A 139 -11.86 24.13 1.82
N TYR A 140 -11.61 23.38 2.89
CA TYR A 140 -10.37 22.63 3.10
C TYR A 140 -10.53 21.11 2.86
N SER A 141 -11.66 20.67 2.31
CA SER A 141 -11.99 19.26 2.15
C SER A 141 -10.99 18.51 1.25
N PHE A 142 -10.62 19.08 0.11
CA PHE A 142 -9.61 18.50 -0.79
C PHE A 142 -8.19 18.48 -0.22
N HIS A 143 -7.83 19.47 0.62
CA HIS A 143 -6.54 19.47 1.31
C HIS A 143 -6.47 18.32 2.32
N ALA A 144 -7.53 18.14 3.10
CA ALA A 144 -7.63 17.04 4.06
C ALA A 144 -7.61 15.67 3.35
N ALA A 145 -8.26 15.57 2.18
CA ALA A 145 -8.18 14.39 1.33
C ALA A 145 -6.75 14.12 0.82
N GLY A 146 -6.03 15.16 0.38
CA GLY A 146 -4.64 15.03 -0.05
C GLY A 146 -3.71 14.55 1.07
N VAL A 147 -3.87 15.09 2.28
CA VAL A 147 -3.13 14.65 3.47
C VAL A 147 -3.42 13.18 3.78
N TRP A 148 -4.69 12.77 3.73
CA TRP A 148 -5.08 11.39 3.96
C TRP A 148 -4.51 10.43 2.91
N VAL A 149 -4.53 10.79 1.62
CA VAL A 149 -3.90 9.99 0.56
C VAL A 149 -2.39 9.86 0.79
N GLY A 150 -1.72 10.95 1.18
CA GLY A 150 -0.29 10.92 1.53
C GLY A 150 0.00 9.97 2.69
N TYR A 151 -0.79 10.05 3.77
CA TYR A 151 -0.70 9.13 4.90
C TYR A 151 -0.93 7.67 4.48
N SER A 152 -1.97 7.39 3.70
CA SER A 152 -2.30 6.05 3.21
C SER A 152 -1.19 5.47 2.33
N THR A 153 -0.51 6.31 1.55
CA THR A 153 0.63 5.91 0.72
C THR A 153 1.83 5.54 1.58
N ILE A 154 2.21 6.42 2.52
CA ILE A 154 3.39 6.21 3.38
C ILE A 154 3.20 4.98 4.26
N SER A 155 2.04 4.85 4.91
CA SER A 155 1.74 3.69 5.75
C SER A 155 1.76 2.38 4.95
N ALA A 156 1.20 2.35 3.75
CA ALA A 156 1.25 1.18 2.87
C ALA A 156 2.68 0.84 2.43
N ILE A 157 3.52 1.83 2.08
CA ILE A 157 4.93 1.59 1.73
C ILE A 157 5.68 0.99 2.92
N VAL A 158 5.52 1.55 4.12
CA VAL A 158 6.18 1.05 5.34
C VAL A 158 5.78 -0.39 5.63
N LEU A 159 4.49 -0.72 5.54
CA LEU A 159 3.99 -2.08 5.75
C LEU A 159 4.50 -3.04 4.68
N THR A 160 4.50 -2.64 3.40
CA THR A 160 5.01 -3.46 2.30
C THR A 160 6.51 -3.74 2.48
N VAL A 161 7.32 -2.74 2.83
CA VAL A 161 8.76 -2.93 3.04
C VAL A 161 9.03 -3.91 4.20
N LYS A 162 8.36 -3.73 5.34
CA LYS A 162 8.50 -4.64 6.50
C LYS A 162 8.01 -6.05 6.19
N SER A 163 6.89 -6.18 5.47
CA SER A 163 6.35 -7.50 5.12
C SER A 163 7.26 -8.22 4.13
N ASN A 164 7.87 -7.49 3.18
CA ASN A 164 8.80 -8.10 2.22
C ASN A 164 10.11 -8.50 2.87
N SER A 165 10.60 -7.78 3.89
CA SER A 165 11.85 -8.17 4.57
C SER A 165 11.71 -9.50 5.32
N ILE A 166 10.61 -9.68 6.07
CA ILE A 166 10.32 -10.94 6.78
C ILE A 166 10.15 -12.07 5.75
N MET A 167 9.35 -11.83 4.72
CA MET A 167 9.09 -12.81 3.68
C MET A 167 10.34 -13.19 2.88
N SER A 168 11.26 -12.24 2.64
CA SER A 168 12.52 -12.52 1.94
C SER A 168 13.48 -13.36 2.77
N GLU A 169 13.50 -13.19 4.10
CA GLU A 169 14.31 -14.01 5.01
C GLU A 169 13.83 -15.47 4.98
N PHE A 170 12.51 -15.66 5.05
CA PHE A 170 11.88 -16.96 4.89
C PHE A 170 12.12 -17.61 3.52
N TYR A 171 12.01 -16.86 2.42
CA TYR A 171 12.24 -17.45 1.10
C TYR A 171 13.72 -17.76 0.83
N GLN A 172 14.65 -17.02 1.43
CA GLN A 172 16.09 -17.30 1.31
C GLN A 172 16.52 -18.54 2.09
N SER A 173 15.75 -18.97 3.11
CA SER A 173 15.99 -20.26 3.78
C SER A 173 15.63 -21.46 2.88
N GLN A 174 14.84 -21.25 1.82
CA GLN A 174 14.42 -22.28 0.89
C GLN A 174 15.42 -22.42 -0.29
N GLU A 175 15.95 -23.62 -0.51
CA GLU A 175 17.04 -23.90 -1.47
C GLU A 175 16.74 -23.51 -2.93
N TYR A 176 15.45 -23.36 -3.30
CA TYR A 176 15.02 -23.12 -4.68
C TYR A 176 14.59 -21.67 -4.98
N TYR A 177 14.66 -20.73 -4.03
CA TYR A 177 14.11 -19.39 -4.28
C TYR A 177 15.12 -18.45 -5.00
N PRO A 178 14.85 -18.01 -6.25
CA PRO A 178 15.75 -17.09 -6.94
C PRO A 178 15.66 -15.69 -6.34
N ALA A 179 16.80 -15.12 -5.96
CA ALA A 179 16.91 -13.78 -5.35
C ALA A 179 16.28 -12.63 -6.18
N SER A 180 16.01 -12.84 -7.48
CA SER A 180 15.31 -11.87 -8.32
C SER A 180 13.81 -11.74 -7.98
N MET A 181 13.20 -12.76 -7.39
CA MET A 181 11.76 -12.75 -7.05
C MET A 181 11.45 -11.84 -5.87
N ASP A 182 12.36 -11.72 -4.89
CA ASP A 182 12.24 -10.77 -3.78
C ASP A 182 12.16 -9.32 -4.29
N LEU A 183 13.09 -8.95 -5.18
CA LEU A 183 13.15 -7.60 -5.75
C LEU A 183 11.91 -7.30 -6.60
N ILE A 184 11.45 -8.27 -7.40
CA ILE A 184 10.26 -8.12 -8.24
C ILE A 184 9.01 -7.96 -7.37
N GLY A 185 8.85 -8.78 -6.33
CA GLY A 185 7.73 -8.71 -5.39
C GLY A 185 7.65 -7.36 -4.68
N MET A 186 8.80 -6.89 -4.16
CA MET A 186 8.87 -5.60 -3.49
C MET A 186 8.56 -4.43 -4.44
N ILE A 187 9.15 -4.40 -5.63
CA ILE A 187 8.90 -3.35 -6.63
C ILE A 187 7.45 -3.36 -7.08
N ALA A 188 6.86 -4.53 -7.33
CA ALA A 188 5.46 -4.65 -7.72
C ALA A 188 4.52 -4.14 -6.61
N GLY A 189 4.79 -4.52 -5.35
CA GLY A 189 4.01 -4.08 -4.19
C GLY A 189 4.04 -2.57 -3.99
N ILE A 190 5.24 -1.96 -4.00
CA ILE A 190 5.39 -0.50 -3.87
C ILE A 190 4.82 0.21 -5.11
N GLY A 191 5.10 -0.31 -6.30
CA GLY A 191 4.67 0.26 -7.57
C GLY A 191 3.14 0.36 -7.66
N GLN A 192 2.42 -0.69 -7.26
CA GLN A 192 0.96 -0.67 -7.18
C GLN A 192 0.47 0.42 -6.22
N VAL A 193 1.00 0.48 -4.99
CA VAL A 193 0.61 1.46 -3.98
C VAL A 193 0.82 2.89 -4.47
N VAL A 194 1.99 3.17 -5.05
CA VAL A 194 2.35 4.48 -5.57
C VAL A 194 1.45 4.85 -6.74
N PHE A 195 1.24 3.94 -7.70
CA PHE A 195 0.39 4.19 -8.86
C PHE A 195 -1.06 4.53 -8.46
N CYS A 196 -1.67 3.73 -7.59
CA CYS A 196 -3.04 3.95 -7.13
C CYS A 196 -3.20 5.30 -6.41
N ASN A 197 -2.27 5.64 -5.52
CA ASN A 197 -2.34 6.88 -4.75
C ASN A 197 -1.96 8.11 -5.57
N LEU A 198 -1.09 7.98 -6.58
CA LEU A 198 -0.80 9.07 -7.52
C LEU A 198 -2.02 9.44 -8.38
N ILE A 199 -2.81 8.45 -8.81
CA ILE A 199 -4.07 8.73 -9.53
C ILE A 199 -5.02 9.52 -8.64
N LEU A 200 -5.18 9.12 -7.37
CA LEU A 200 -6.01 9.84 -6.41
C LEU A 200 -5.49 11.26 -6.13
N ALA A 201 -4.18 11.42 -5.98
CA ALA A 201 -3.55 12.72 -5.80
C ALA A 201 -3.75 13.62 -7.03
N ALA A 202 -3.65 13.08 -8.24
CA ALA A 202 -3.91 13.80 -9.47
C ALA A 202 -5.37 14.28 -9.54
N ILE A 203 -6.34 13.41 -9.21
CA ILE A 203 -7.77 13.79 -9.15
C ILE A 203 -7.96 14.95 -8.17
N ILE A 204 -7.36 14.87 -6.98
CA ILE A 204 -7.44 15.93 -5.96
C ILE A 204 -6.82 17.24 -6.48
N PHE A 205 -5.66 17.16 -7.14
CA PHE A 205 -4.97 18.34 -7.69
C PHE A 205 -5.77 19.02 -8.80
N PHE A 206 -6.41 18.27 -9.69
CA PHE A 206 -7.23 18.82 -10.78
C PHE A 206 -8.64 19.27 -10.31
N CYS A 207 -9.13 18.75 -9.19
CA CYS A 207 -10.42 19.14 -8.60
C CYS A 207 -10.30 20.19 -7.49
N TRP A 208 -9.08 20.67 -7.21
CA TRP A 208 -8.82 21.79 -6.33
C TRP A 208 -9.21 23.11 -6.99
#